data_AF-A0A0N9U7X1-F1
#
_entry.id   AF-A0A0N9U7X1-F1
#
_cell.length_a   1.000
_cell.length_b   1.000
_cell.length_c   1.000
_cell.angle_alpha   90.00
_cell.angle_beta   90.00
_cell.angle_gamma   90.00
#
_symmetry.space_group_name_H-M   'P 1'
#
loop_
_entity.id
_entity.type
_entity.pdbx_description
1 polymer ?
#
loop_
_entity_poly.entity_id
_entity_poly.type
_entity_poly.pdbx_seq_one_letter_code
_entity_poly.pdbx_strand_id
1 'polypeptide(L)'
;MDEEEALARLIALAGTSAPDAALLRAVVEEASELGARRALARLGLADEAARDDVSDLRQLLGAWRDAKKSAWAAAVDWAVRGMLALLVVGLAMKLGLPGLLK
;
A
#
# COMPACT_ATOMS: atom_id res chain seq x y z
N MET A 1 26.99 17.55 21.05
CA MET A 1 26.46 16.74 22.16
C MET A 1 25.70 15.61 21.53
N ASP A 2 25.96 14.38 21.95
CA ASP A 2 25.29 13.20 21.41
C ASP A 2 23.82 13.16 21.87
N GLU A 3 22.88 12.83 20.99
CA GLU A 3 21.44 12.80 21.28
C GLU A 3 21.12 11.78 22.40
N GLU A 4 21.91 10.70 22.47
CA GLU A 4 21.84 9.69 23.53
C GLU A 4 22.23 10.24 24.90
N GLU A 5 23.21 11.15 24.95
CA GLU A 5 23.69 11.76 26.18
C GLU A 5 22.71 12.81 26.72
N ALA A 6 21.96 13.47 25.83
CA ALA A 6 20.87 14.37 26.18
C ALA A 6 19.67 13.61 26.78
N LEU A 7 19.25 12.51 26.17
CA LEU A 7 18.15 11.65 26.65
C LEU A 7 18.47 11.01 28.00
N ALA A 8 19.69 10.49 28.17
CA ALA A 8 20.15 9.91 29.42
C ALA A 8 20.10 10.93 30.58
N ARG A 9 20.46 12.19 30.31
CA ARG A 9 20.38 13.28 31.29
C ARG A 9 18.94 13.62 31.68
N LEU A 10 18.02 13.68 30.72
CA LEU A 10 16.61 14.00 31.00
C LEU A 10 15.92 12.89 31.81
N ILE A 11 16.22 11.62 31.54
CA ILE A 11 15.73 10.47 32.32
C ILE A 11 16.25 10.52 33.75
N ALA A 12 17.54 10.84 33.94
CA ALA A 12 18.13 10.98 35.27
C ALA A 12 17.50 12.13 36.08
N LEU A 13 17.13 13.24 35.44
CA LEU A 13 16.44 14.36 36.09
C LEU A 13 14.98 14.03 36.45
N ALA A 14 14.28 13.30 35.60
CA ALA A 14 12.90 12.89 35.85
C ALA A 14 12.77 11.87 36.99
N GLY A 15 13.84 11.11 37.29
CA GLY A 15 13.86 10.12 38.37
C GLY A 15 14.12 10.68 39.78
N THR A 16 14.59 11.92 39.90
CA THR A 16 14.99 12.52 41.19
C THR A 16 13.93 13.46 41.79
N SER A 17 12.83 13.75 41.08
CA SER A 17 11.72 14.60 41.53
C SER A 17 10.42 14.15 40.86
N ALA A 18 9.24 14.40 41.46
CA ALA A 18 7.96 14.14 40.77
C ALA A 18 7.94 14.97 39.47
N PRO A 19 8.02 14.33 38.29
CA PRO A 19 8.25 15.08 37.07
C PRO A 19 6.99 15.88 36.73
N ASP A 20 7.15 17.18 36.53
CA ASP A 20 6.08 18.02 36.00
C ASP A 20 5.60 17.42 34.66
N ALA A 21 4.30 17.46 34.40
CA ALA A 21 3.69 16.86 33.21
C ALA A 21 4.30 17.41 31.91
N ALA A 22 4.77 18.66 31.94
CA ALA A 22 5.49 19.30 30.86
C ALA A 22 6.83 18.60 30.55
N LEU A 23 7.60 18.20 31.57
CA LEU A 23 8.88 17.51 31.41
C LEU A 23 8.67 16.11 30.80
N LEU A 24 7.69 15.36 31.29
CA LEU A 24 7.37 14.04 30.73
C LEU A 24 6.97 14.14 29.26
N ARG A 25 6.15 15.13 28.91
CA ARG A 25 5.74 15.36 27.53
C ARG A 25 6.95 15.65 26.63
N ALA A 26 7.86 16.51 27.07
CA ALA A 26 9.07 16.82 26.31
C ALA A 26 9.95 15.58 26.09
N VAL A 27 10.14 14.73 27.11
CA VAL A 27 10.91 13.48 26.98
C VAL A 27 10.24 12.50 26.02
N VAL A 28 8.91 12.36 26.08
CA VAL A 28 8.16 11.48 25.18
C VAL A 28 8.23 11.99 23.74
N GLU A 29 8.11 13.30 23.52
CA GLU A 29 8.15 13.92 22.19
C GLU A 29 9.54 13.75 21.55
N GLU A 30 10.61 14.01 22.30
CA GLU A 30 12.00 13.81 21.85
C GLU A 30 12.30 12.33 21.55
N ALA A 31 11.93 11.42 22.45
CA ALA A 31 12.14 9.98 22.25
C ALA A 31 11.33 9.46 21.04
N SER A 32 10.13 9.99 20.82
CA SER A 32 9.26 9.61 19.71
C SER A 32 9.79 10.14 18.38
N GLU A 33 10.26 11.39 18.34
CA GLU A 33 10.87 12.00 17.15
C GLU A 33 12.15 11.25 16.77
N LEU A 34 13.03 10.99 17.74
CA LEU A 34 14.25 10.21 17.54
C LEU A 34 13.96 8.79 17.06
N GLY A 35 12.96 8.14 17.64
CA GLY A 35 12.48 6.82 17.22
C GLY A 35 11.96 6.82 15.78
N ALA A 36 11.15 7.81 15.42
CA ALA A 36 10.62 7.98 14.08
C ALA A 36 11.74 8.22 13.05
N ARG A 37 12.69 9.12 13.34
CA ARG A 37 13.85 9.38 12.47
C ARG A 37 14.68 8.12 12.24
N ARG A 38 14.98 7.34 13.29
CA ARG A 38 15.72 6.07 13.16
C ARG A 38 14.94 5.04 12.34
N ALA A 39 13.62 4.93 12.54
CA ALA A 39 12.79 4.02 11.77
C ALA A 39 12.77 4.40 10.28
N LEU A 40 12.59 5.69 9.96
CA LEU A 40 12.64 6.20 8.59
C LEU A 40 14.01 5.98 7.97
N ALA A 41 15.10 6.24 8.68
CA ALA A 41 16.46 5.99 8.20
C ALA A 41 16.72 4.50 7.91
N ARG A 42 16.24 3.59 8.77
CA ARG A 42 16.34 2.13 8.53
C ARG A 42 15.54 1.67 7.31
N LEU A 43 14.46 2.37 6.99
CA LEU A 43 13.67 2.14 5.78
C LEU A 43 14.25 2.84 4.55
N GLY A 44 15.33 3.63 4.70
CA GLY A 44 15.89 4.44 3.62
C GLY A 44 15.03 5.64 3.21
N LEU A 45 14.15 6.13 4.11
CA LEU A 45 13.18 7.20 3.87
C LEU A 45 13.54 8.48 4.65
N ALA A 46 14.83 8.75 4.86
CA ALA A 46 15.29 9.89 5.67
C ALA A 46 15.72 11.11 4.85
N ASP A 47 15.81 10.99 3.53
CA ASP A 47 16.15 12.08 2.61
C ASP A 47 14.92 12.93 2.25
N GLU A 48 15.15 14.13 1.71
CA GLU A 48 14.06 15.04 1.35
C GLU A 48 13.17 14.52 0.22
N ALA A 49 13.65 13.62 -0.65
CA ALA A 49 12.90 13.07 -1.78
C ALA A 49 12.00 11.88 -1.39
N ALA A 50 12.26 11.24 -0.25
CA ALA A 50 11.53 10.05 0.22
C ALA A 50 10.00 10.17 0.21
N ARG A 51 9.47 11.37 0.50
CA ARG A 51 8.02 11.61 0.46
C ARG A 51 7.47 11.49 -0.96
N ASP A 52 8.16 12.10 -1.92
CA ASP A 52 7.74 12.17 -3.31
C ASP A 52 7.89 10.78 -3.95
N ASP A 53 9.00 10.08 -3.69
CA ASP A 53 9.22 8.71 -4.16
C ASP A 53 8.12 7.75 -3.68
N VAL A 54 7.71 7.85 -2.41
CA VAL A 54 6.61 7.03 -1.86
C VAL A 54 5.28 7.37 -2.51
N SER A 55 5.04 8.65 -2.82
CA SER A 55 3.85 9.10 -3.55
C SER A 55 3.82 8.52 -4.96
N ASP A 56 4.94 8.59 -5.68
CA ASP A 56 5.09 8.09 -7.04
C ASP A 56 4.90 6.57 -7.10
N LEU A 57 5.53 5.82 -6.18
CA LEU A 57 5.34 4.37 -6.07
C LEU A 57 3.87 4.00 -5.84
N ARG A 58 3.16 4.75 -4.98
CA ARG A 58 1.72 4.53 -4.74
C ARG A 58 0.89 4.82 -5.97
N GLN A 59 1.24 5.85 -6.73
CA GLN A 59 0.56 6.19 -7.97
C GLN A 59 0.77 5.10 -9.03
N LEU A 60 2.01 4.64 -9.22
CA LEU A 60 2.35 3.53 -10.12
C LEU A 60 1.62 2.23 -9.72
N LEU A 61 1.57 1.92 -8.43
CA LEU A 61 0.86 0.75 -7.92
C LEU A 61 -0.66 0.87 -8.14
N GLY A 62 -1.19 2.08 -8.01
CA GLY A 62 -2.57 2.41 -8.36
C GLY A 62 -2.86 2.10 -9.83
N ALA A 63 -2.07 2.67 -10.73
CA ALA A 63 -2.20 2.46 -12.17
C ALA A 63 -2.05 0.98 -12.57
N TRP A 64 -1.10 0.26 -11.97
CA TRP A 64 -0.93 -1.18 -12.20
C TRP A 64 -2.14 -2.00 -11.74
N ARG A 65 -2.68 -1.69 -10.55
CA ARG A 65 -3.86 -2.38 -10.02
C ARG A 65 -5.08 -2.13 -10.91
N ASP A 66 -5.24 -0.92 -11.41
CA ASP A 66 -6.34 -0.57 -12.30
C ASP A 66 -6.20 -1.27 -13.65
N ALA A 67 -4.99 -1.30 -14.22
CA ALA A 67 -4.69 -2.06 -15.43
C ALA A 67 -4.97 -3.56 -15.25
N LYS A 68 -4.55 -4.15 -14.12
CA LYS A 68 -4.84 -5.55 -13.78
C LYS A 68 -6.34 -5.83 -13.70
N LYS A 69 -7.09 -4.94 -13.05
CA LYS A 69 -8.55 -5.05 -12.94
C LYS A 69 -9.21 -4.96 -14.31
N SER A 70 -8.76 -4.04 -15.16
CA SER A 70 -9.25 -3.87 -16.54
C SER A 70 -8.97 -5.12 -17.38
N ALA A 71 -7.74 -5.65 -17.32
CA ALA A 71 -7.36 -6.85 -18.04
C ALA A 71 -8.21 -8.06 -17.62
N TRP A 72 -8.45 -8.23 -16.31
CA TRP A 72 -9.31 -9.30 -15.80
C TRP A 72 -10.76 -9.13 -16.26
N ALA A 73 -11.31 -7.91 -16.19
CA ALA A 73 -12.67 -7.63 -16.65
C ALA A 73 -12.83 -7.97 -18.14
N ALA A 74 -11.87 -7.57 -18.98
CA ALA A 74 -11.87 -7.88 -20.41
C ALA A 74 -11.76 -9.40 -20.66
N ALA A 75 -10.89 -10.10 -19.93
CA ALA A 75 -10.74 -11.55 -20.04
C ALA A 75 -12.05 -12.27 -19.70
N VAL A 76 -12.74 -11.86 -18.63
CA VAL A 76 -14.04 -12.43 -18.24
C VAL A 76 -15.11 -12.13 -19.29
N ASP A 77 -15.18 -10.89 -19.81
CA ASP A 77 -16.13 -10.51 -20.85
C ASP A 77 -15.94 -11.37 -22.12
N TRP A 78 -14.71 -11.53 -22.59
CA TRP A 78 -14.39 -12.40 -23.72
C TRP A 78 -14.71 -13.87 -23.45
N ALA A 79 -14.42 -14.37 -22.24
CA ALA A 79 -14.73 -15.74 -21.86
C ALA A 79 -16.25 -16.00 -21.87
N VAL A 80 -17.06 -15.08 -21.33
CA VAL A 80 -18.53 -15.18 -21.35
C VAL A 80 -19.05 -15.11 -22.78
N ARG A 81 -18.57 -14.17 -23.60
CA ARG A 81 -18.96 -14.07 -25.02
C ARG A 81 -18.61 -15.34 -25.79
N GLY A 82 -17.42 -15.90 -25.58
CA GLY A 82 -16.98 -17.16 -26.17
C GLY A 82 -17.87 -18.32 -25.75
N MET A 83 -18.19 -18.42 -24.45
CA MET A 83 -19.09 -19.45 -23.91
C MET A 83 -20.48 -19.35 -24.52
N LEU A 84 -21.07 -18.14 -24.58
CA LEU A 84 -22.39 -17.93 -25.16
C LEU A 84 -22.42 -18.26 -26.67
N ALA A 85 -21.39 -17.85 -27.41
CA ALA A 85 -21.27 -18.19 -28.84
C ALA A 85 -21.21 -19.71 -29.04
N LEU A 86 -20.42 -20.42 -28.22
CA LEU A 86 -20.36 -21.88 -28.25
C LEU A 86 -21.71 -22.52 -27.90
N LEU A 87 -22.46 -21.98 -26.94
CA LEU A 87 -23.80 -22.46 -26.61
C LEU A 87 -24.78 -22.32 -27.78
N VAL A 88 -24.77 -21.18 -28.46
CA VAL A 88 -25.61 -20.95 -29.65
C VAL A 88 -25.25 -21.91 -30.78
N VAL A 89 -23.95 -22.07 -31.07
CA VAL A 89 -23.47 -23.03 -32.08
C VAL A 89 -23.88 -24.46 -31.72
N GLY A 90 -23.68 -24.86 -30.46
CA GLY A 90 -24.08 -26.18 -29.97
C GLY A 90 -25.58 -26.42 -30.10
N LEU A 91 -26.41 -25.41 -29.81
CA LEU A 91 -27.85 -25.50 -29.97
C LEU A 91 -28.27 -25.60 -31.44
N ALA A 92 -27.64 -24.82 -32.33
CA ALA A 92 -27.90 -24.89 -33.77
C ALA A 92 -27.59 -26.26 -34.36
N MET A 93 -26.50 -26.89 -33.92
CA MET A 93 -26.14 -28.26 -34.29
C MET A 93 -27.15 -29.27 -33.75
N LYS A 94 -27.55 -29.15 -32.47
CA LYS A 94 -28.54 -30.05 -31.85
C LYS A 94 -29.92 -29.98 -32.52
N LEU A 95 -30.33 -28.78 -32.95
CA LEU A 95 -31.61 -28.55 -33.61
C LEU A 95 -31.58 -28.82 -35.12
N GLY A 96 -30.42 -29.15 -35.70
CA GLY A 96 -30.30 -29.52 -37.11
C GLY A 96 -30.48 -28.36 -38.10
N LEU A 97 -30.32 -27.11 -37.66
CA LEU A 97 -30.43 -25.92 -38.53
C LEU A 97 -29.57 -25.98 -39.81
N PRO A 98 -28.33 -26.50 -39.79
CA PRO A 98 -27.53 -26.63 -41.00
C PRO A 98 -28.16 -27.54 -42.07
N GLY A 99 -29.02 -28.47 -41.65
CA GLY A 99 -29.76 -29.35 -42.56
C GLY A 99 -30.98 -28.68 -43.23
N LEU A 100 -31.50 -27.59 -42.65
CA LEU A 100 -32.61 -26.81 -43.21
C LEU A 100 -32.18 -25.76 -44.25
N LEU A 101 -30.89 -25.41 -44.29
CA LEU A 101 -30.32 -24.44 -45.22
C LEU A 101 -29.85 -25.08 -46.55
N LYS A 102 -30.17 -26.35 -46.78
CA LYS A 102 -29.89 -27.09 -48.02
C LYS A 102 -31.07 -27.05 -48.98
#